data_AF-A0A2S5AZX0-F1
#
_entry.id   AF-A0A2S5AZX0-F1
#
_cell.length_a   1.000
_cell.length_b   1.000
_cell.length_c   1.000
_cell.angle_alpha   90.00
_cell.angle_beta   90.00
_cell.angle_gamma   90.00
#
_symmetry.space_group_name_H-M   'P 1'
#
loop_
_entity.id
_entity.type
_entity.pdbx_description
1 polymer ?
#
loop_
_entity_poly.entity_id
_entity_poly.type
_entity_poly.pdbx_seq_one_letter_code
_entity_poly.pdbx_strand_id
1 'polypeptide(L)'
;MLALTGLSWRSSTRVTLEATRQCCCRSGVRQVRGKGVAPLRKLTTSSPTQSHDNPLGLPRNNAPPTMPRMQRGLPQKKRLPGVKKVVVVSSGKGGVGKSSVAVNLALALSNVRAEGRPKPRVGLLDLDIFGPSIPKLMGLEGAGEPMLTDDNRLTPLRAHGLPCMSMGFLLPNTAPDPSNPGSDPADTPVVWRGMMVMKAVQQLLFDVDWRAGTGGSDLDVLVIDTPPGTGDVTLSLGQLVEVDGSVIVSTPQSVALIDTRKGVATFRKLGIPIYGAVLNMSYFHVPGTAETDRHYLFGPPTAFESTCVALDLEPLAQVPIESDVSTQGDRGTPVVLRGGQGPASASAAFHQLAEKVWARLQ
;
A
#
# COMPACT_ATOMS: atom_id res chain seq x y z
N MET A 1 5.78 -59.42 -42.51
CA MET A 1 5.25 -59.66 -43.88
C MET A 1 3.85 -59.02 -43.94
N LEU A 2 3.72 -57.96 -44.75
CA LEU A 2 2.49 -57.32 -45.30
C LEU A 2 1.46 -56.76 -44.29
N ALA A 3 1.20 -55.45 -44.10
CA ALA A 3 1.11 -54.25 -44.94
C ALA A 3 -0.25 -54.04 -45.65
N LEU A 4 -0.78 -52.80 -45.48
CA LEU A 4 -1.68 -52.00 -46.35
C LEU A 4 -3.20 -52.30 -46.26
N THR A 5 -4.17 -51.36 -46.29
CA THR A 5 -4.37 -49.95 -46.74
C THR A 5 -5.59 -49.39 -45.95
N GLY A 6 -5.86 -48.09 -45.69
CA GLY A 6 -5.97 -46.85 -46.50
C GLY A 6 -7.36 -46.22 -46.19
N LEU A 7 -7.48 -44.99 -45.64
CA LEU A 7 -7.93 -43.72 -46.27
C LEU A 7 -7.94 -42.64 -45.15
N SER A 8 -7.07 -41.63 -45.10
CA SER A 8 -7.07 -40.32 -45.81
C SER A 8 -8.27 -39.40 -45.49
N TRP A 9 -8.02 -38.27 -44.81
CA TRP A 9 -8.44 -36.91 -45.22
C TRP A 9 -7.44 -35.88 -44.67
N ARG A 10 -6.97 -34.96 -45.53
CA ARG A 10 -5.91 -33.97 -45.30
C ARG A 10 -6.50 -32.63 -44.84
N SER A 11 -5.80 -31.90 -43.98
CA SER A 11 -5.68 -30.44 -44.14
C SER A 11 -4.30 -29.99 -43.66
N SER A 12 -3.67 -29.17 -44.50
CA SER A 12 -2.30 -28.66 -44.39
C SER A 12 -2.41 -27.15 -44.26
N THR A 13 -1.80 -26.57 -43.23
CA THR A 13 -1.51 -25.14 -43.22
C THR A 13 -0.05 -24.96 -42.80
N ARG A 14 0.78 -24.57 -43.77
CA ARG A 14 2.19 -24.25 -43.59
C ARG A 14 2.31 -22.87 -42.96
N VAL A 15 3.22 -22.77 -42.00
CA VAL A 15 3.78 -21.51 -41.52
C VAL A 15 4.83 -21.06 -42.54
N THR A 16 4.66 -19.89 -43.14
CA THR A 16 5.69 -19.18 -43.90
C THR A 16 6.04 -17.89 -43.16
N LEU A 17 7.30 -17.80 -42.74
CA LEU A 17 7.98 -16.57 -42.35
C LEU A 17 8.22 -15.73 -43.59
N GLU A 18 7.80 -14.47 -43.58
CA GLU A 18 8.25 -13.49 -44.57
C GLU A 18 8.52 -12.14 -43.90
N ALA A 19 9.73 -11.64 -44.15
CA ALA A 19 10.28 -10.43 -43.57
C ALA A 19 10.05 -9.23 -44.49
N THR A 20 10.15 -8.04 -43.88
CA THR A 20 10.48 -6.74 -44.49
C THR A 20 9.37 -5.97 -45.23
N ARG A 21 9.03 -4.77 -44.74
CA ARG A 21 9.54 -3.50 -45.31
C ARG A 21 9.02 -2.23 -44.60
N GLN A 22 9.96 -1.31 -44.41
CA GLN A 22 9.79 0.11 -44.11
C GLN A 22 8.78 0.79 -45.04
N CYS A 23 7.88 1.59 -44.48
CA CYS A 23 7.11 2.56 -45.24
C CYS A 23 7.75 3.95 -45.10
N CYS A 24 8.24 4.47 -46.21
CA CYS A 24 8.86 5.77 -46.38
C CYS A 24 7.87 6.63 -47.19
N CYS A 25 7.19 7.60 -46.55
CA CYS A 25 6.31 8.52 -47.25
C CYS A 25 7.12 9.62 -47.94
N ARG A 26 7.36 9.45 -49.26
CA ARG A 26 7.71 10.54 -50.18
C ARG A 26 6.42 11.05 -50.84
N SER A 27 6.01 12.27 -50.53
CA SER A 27 5.00 13.00 -51.29
C SER A 27 5.66 13.76 -52.45
N GLY A 28 5.09 13.58 -53.64
CA GLY A 28 5.64 14.01 -54.92
C GLY A 28 5.59 15.52 -55.15
N VAL A 29 6.64 16.01 -55.80
CA VAL A 29 6.71 17.37 -56.36
C VAL A 29 6.10 17.34 -57.76
N ARG A 30 5.01 18.08 -57.97
CA ARG A 30 4.54 18.50 -59.30
C ARG A 30 4.62 20.02 -59.39
N GLN A 31 5.39 20.49 -60.35
CA GLN A 31 5.68 21.89 -60.60
C GLN A 31 4.66 22.43 -61.62
N VAL A 32 3.89 23.47 -61.25
CA VAL A 32 3.15 24.32 -62.19
C VAL A 32 3.45 25.78 -61.83
N ARG A 33 3.92 26.53 -62.83
CA ARG A 33 4.25 27.96 -62.75
C ARG A 33 2.98 28.81 -62.85
N GLY A 34 2.89 29.90 -62.09
CA GLY A 34 1.98 31.01 -62.42
C GLY A 34 1.70 32.06 -61.34
N LYS A 35 2.40 33.20 -61.46
CA LYS A 35 2.04 34.59 -61.08
C LYS A 35 2.01 34.99 -59.59
N GLY A 36 2.58 36.17 -59.34
CA GLY A 36 3.04 36.63 -58.03
C GLY A 36 1.96 37.13 -57.07
N VAL A 37 2.31 37.07 -55.78
CA VAL A 37 1.77 37.90 -54.68
C VAL A 37 2.91 38.05 -53.65
N ALA A 38 3.01 39.23 -53.04
CA ALA A 38 4.05 39.69 -52.11
C ALA A 38 4.32 38.74 -50.92
N PRO A 39 5.53 38.76 -50.31
CA PRO A 39 5.83 37.89 -49.17
C PRO A 39 5.23 38.49 -47.89
N LEU A 40 4.09 37.96 -47.45
CA LEU A 40 3.68 38.12 -46.05
C LEU A 40 4.64 37.27 -45.20
N ARG A 41 5.61 37.90 -44.53
CA ARG A 41 6.40 37.24 -43.48
C ARG A 41 5.46 36.89 -42.32
N LYS A 42 4.91 35.67 -42.33
CA LYS A 42 4.35 35.07 -41.12
C LYS A 42 5.52 34.68 -40.22
N LEU A 43 5.75 35.50 -39.19
CA LEU A 43 6.58 35.11 -38.05
C LEU A 43 5.81 34.02 -37.29
N THR A 44 6.10 32.76 -37.59
CA THR A 44 5.74 31.65 -36.71
C THR A 44 6.78 31.61 -35.60
N THR A 45 6.44 32.18 -34.45
CA THR A 45 7.14 31.93 -33.20
C THR A 45 6.83 30.50 -32.76
N SER A 46 7.73 29.57 -33.07
CA SER A 46 7.75 28.28 -32.38
C SER A 46 8.35 28.53 -30.99
N SER A 47 7.50 28.81 -30.02
CA SER A 47 7.88 28.65 -28.62
C SER A 47 8.22 27.17 -28.42
N PRO A 48 9.43 26.81 -27.93
CA PRO A 48 9.61 25.48 -27.42
C PRO A 48 8.75 25.43 -26.15
N THR A 49 7.59 24.77 -26.22
CA THR A 49 6.97 24.26 -25.01
C THR A 49 7.98 23.29 -24.42
N GLN A 50 8.76 23.74 -23.44
CA GLN A 50 9.46 22.85 -22.54
C GLN A 50 8.40 22.13 -21.70
N SER A 51 7.73 21.16 -22.30
CA SER A 51 7.09 20.09 -21.53
C SER A 51 8.22 19.18 -21.07
N HIS A 52 8.86 19.56 -19.96
CA HIS A 52 9.59 18.57 -19.19
C HIS A 52 8.54 17.65 -18.57
N ASP A 53 8.37 16.47 -19.18
CA ASP A 53 7.62 15.38 -18.59
C ASP A 53 8.08 15.19 -17.14
N ASN A 54 7.11 15.21 -16.23
CA ASN A 54 7.27 14.66 -14.89
C ASN A 54 6.70 13.24 -14.94
N PRO A 55 7.45 12.24 -15.45
CA PRO A 55 6.92 10.89 -15.63
C PRO A 55 6.55 10.20 -14.32
N LEU A 56 6.80 10.85 -13.17
CA LEU A 56 6.62 10.32 -11.83
C LEU A 56 5.49 10.98 -11.05
N GLY A 57 4.91 12.10 -11.50
CA GLY A 57 3.95 12.88 -10.71
C GLY A 57 4.52 13.48 -9.41
N LEU A 58 5.79 13.21 -9.06
CA LEU A 58 6.39 13.66 -7.81
C LEU A 58 6.82 15.14 -7.89
N PRO A 59 6.67 15.94 -6.82
CA PRO A 59 7.11 17.34 -6.79
C PRO A 59 8.63 17.44 -6.94
N ARG A 60 9.10 18.37 -7.78
CA ARG A 60 10.54 18.66 -7.91
C ARG A 60 10.96 19.60 -6.79
N ASN A 61 11.69 19.08 -5.81
CA ASN A 61 12.45 19.95 -4.90
C ASN A 61 13.71 20.43 -5.65
N ASN A 62 13.84 21.74 -5.91
CA ASN A 62 14.94 22.33 -6.70
C ASN A 62 16.28 22.40 -5.94
N ALA A 63 16.35 21.86 -4.73
CA ALA A 63 17.61 21.72 -4.01
C ALA A 63 18.45 20.61 -4.67
N PRO A 64 19.70 20.87 -5.11
CA PRO A 64 20.59 19.80 -5.52
C PRO A 64 20.69 18.78 -4.38
N PRO A 65 20.66 17.46 -4.65
CA PRO A 65 20.85 16.47 -3.62
C PRO A 65 22.26 16.68 -3.05
N THR A 66 22.37 17.30 -1.88
CA THR A 66 23.59 17.26 -1.08
C THR A 66 23.80 15.79 -0.75
N MET A 67 24.62 15.11 -1.54
CA MET A 67 25.08 13.76 -1.22
C MET A 67 25.74 13.84 0.15
N PRO A 68 25.15 13.25 1.21
CA PRO A 68 25.79 13.25 2.51
C PRO A 68 27.12 12.52 2.31
N ARG A 69 28.22 13.23 2.56
CA ARG A 69 29.57 12.66 2.60
C ARG A 69 29.47 11.38 3.43
N MET A 70 29.79 10.24 2.82
CA MET A 70 29.61 8.89 3.38
C MET A 70 30.23 8.82 4.78
N GLN A 71 29.44 9.11 5.81
CA GLN A 71 29.80 8.80 7.17
C GLN A 71 29.80 7.28 7.25
N ARG A 72 30.94 6.71 7.63
CA ARG A 72 31.05 5.28 7.89
C ARG A 72 30.07 4.91 9.01
N GLY A 73 28.98 4.23 8.66
CA GLY A 73 27.96 3.76 9.60
C GLY A 73 26.63 3.48 8.89
N LEU A 74 25.80 2.63 9.48
CA LEU A 74 24.38 2.54 9.12
C LEU A 74 23.74 3.92 9.33
N PRO A 75 22.79 4.36 8.49
CA PRO A 75 22.12 5.64 8.67
C PRO A 75 21.48 5.70 10.06
N GLN A 76 21.65 6.84 10.74
CA GLN A 76 20.99 7.07 12.03
C GLN A 76 19.47 7.15 11.79
N LYS A 77 18.72 6.36 12.55
CA LYS A 77 17.25 6.41 12.53
C LYS A 77 16.76 7.79 12.96
N LYS A 78 15.66 8.24 12.37
CA LYS A 78 15.06 9.55 12.63
C LYS A 78 13.60 9.41 13.06
N ARG A 79 13.12 10.35 13.88
CA ARG A 79 11.69 10.53 14.12
C ARG A 79 11.02 11.15 12.90
N LEU A 80 9.77 10.78 12.64
CA LEU A 80 8.99 11.37 11.56
C LEU A 80 8.49 12.76 11.97
N PRO A 81 8.62 13.79 11.12
CA PRO A 81 8.16 15.14 11.47
C PRO A 81 6.65 15.18 11.76
N GLY A 82 6.27 15.80 12.88
CA GLY A 82 4.86 15.94 13.28
C GLY A 82 4.21 14.66 13.83
N VAL A 83 5.00 13.64 14.18
CA VAL A 83 4.52 12.36 14.70
C VAL A 83 5.25 12.02 16.00
N LYS A 84 4.51 11.79 17.08
CA LYS A 84 5.09 11.42 18.39
C LYS A 84 5.47 9.94 18.46
N LYS A 85 4.60 9.05 17.99
CA LYS A 85 4.79 7.60 18.03
C LYS A 85 4.51 6.94 16.69
N VAL A 86 5.30 5.92 16.35
CA VAL A 86 5.14 5.13 15.13
C VAL A 86 4.86 3.67 15.49
N VAL A 87 3.73 3.15 15.01
CA VAL A 87 3.37 1.73 15.09
C VAL A 87 3.36 1.13 13.70
N VAL A 88 4.13 0.06 13.49
CA VAL A 88 4.21 -0.64 12.22
C VAL A 88 3.33 -1.87 12.23
N VAL A 89 2.49 -2.04 11.21
CA VAL A 89 1.71 -3.25 10.97
C VAL A 89 2.36 -4.01 9.81
N SER A 90 2.82 -5.24 10.08
CA SER A 90 3.56 -6.02 9.11
C SER A 90 3.09 -7.47 9.07
N SER A 91 3.35 -8.15 7.94
CA SER A 91 3.06 -9.56 7.77
C SER A 91 4.20 -10.27 7.04
N GLY A 92 4.39 -11.56 7.34
CA GLY A 92 5.35 -12.38 6.61
C GLY A 92 4.93 -12.67 5.16
N LYS A 93 3.61 -12.67 4.90
CA LYS A 93 3.02 -13.08 3.63
C LYS A 93 1.92 -12.11 3.18
N GLY A 94 1.72 -12.02 1.87
CA GLY A 94 0.55 -11.35 1.27
C GLY A 94 -0.74 -12.14 1.51
N GLY A 95 -1.89 -11.46 1.49
CA GLY A 95 -3.21 -12.08 1.61
C GLY A 95 -3.67 -12.41 3.03
N VAL A 96 -2.87 -12.13 4.07
CA VAL A 96 -3.27 -12.36 5.48
C VAL A 96 -4.21 -11.29 6.05
N GLY A 97 -4.60 -10.29 5.25
CA GLY A 97 -5.43 -9.16 5.68
C GLY A 97 -4.70 -8.08 6.49
N LYS A 98 -3.38 -7.93 6.32
CA LYS A 98 -2.54 -6.91 6.98
C LYS A 98 -3.12 -5.50 6.88
N SER A 99 -3.46 -5.03 5.68
CA SER A 99 -3.97 -3.68 5.45
C SER A 99 -5.34 -3.47 6.10
N SER A 100 -6.20 -4.50 6.09
CA SER A 100 -7.47 -4.49 6.82
C SER A 100 -7.25 -4.35 8.33
N VAL A 101 -6.27 -5.07 8.89
CA VAL A 101 -5.90 -4.93 10.30
C VAL A 101 -5.34 -3.52 10.58
N ALA A 102 -4.48 -2.97 9.72
CA ALA A 102 -3.89 -1.65 9.90
C ALA A 102 -4.93 -0.53 9.92
N VAL A 103 -5.87 -0.56 8.97
CA VAL A 103 -6.98 0.40 8.88
C VAL A 103 -7.88 0.33 10.12
N ASN A 104 -8.33 -0.87 10.49
CA ASN A 104 -9.22 -1.03 11.64
C ASN A 104 -8.51 -0.71 12.96
N LEU A 105 -7.20 -1.03 13.09
CA LEU A 105 -6.39 -0.63 14.23
C LEU A 105 -6.29 0.89 14.35
N ALA A 106 -5.99 1.60 13.26
CA ALA A 106 -5.87 3.06 13.28
C ALA A 106 -7.19 3.74 13.70
N LEU A 107 -8.31 3.27 13.15
CA LEU A 107 -9.64 3.78 13.49
C LEU A 107 -10.09 3.38 14.92
N ALA A 108 -9.71 2.20 15.40
CA ALA A 108 -9.98 1.81 16.78
C ALA A 108 -9.12 2.62 17.77
N LEU A 109 -7.85 2.89 17.45
CA LEU A 109 -6.95 3.74 18.26
C LEU A 109 -7.47 5.17 18.40
N SER A 110 -8.03 5.76 17.33
CA SER A 110 -8.62 7.11 17.41
C SER A 110 -9.85 7.19 18.31
N ASN A 111 -10.44 6.04 18.65
CA ASN A 111 -11.59 5.91 19.51
C ASN A 111 -11.26 5.44 20.93
N VAL A 112 -10.00 5.05 21.21
CA VAL A 112 -9.57 4.70 22.56
C VAL A 112 -9.81 5.89 23.49
N ARG A 113 -10.41 5.60 24.64
CA ARG A 113 -10.65 6.57 25.71
C ARG A 113 -9.76 6.22 26.89
N ALA A 114 -9.01 7.20 27.38
CA ALA A 114 -8.38 7.13 28.68
C ALA A 114 -8.97 8.25 29.54
N GLU A 115 -9.34 7.94 30.78
CA GLU A 115 -9.97 8.91 31.69
C GLU A 115 -9.14 10.19 31.78
N GLY A 116 -9.81 11.33 31.61
CA GLY A 116 -9.18 12.65 31.65
C GLY A 116 -8.25 13.00 30.48
N ARG A 117 -8.13 12.16 29.43
CA ARG A 117 -7.29 12.44 28.26
C ARG A 117 -8.12 12.66 26.99
N PRO A 118 -7.68 13.56 26.09
CA PRO A 118 -8.30 13.72 24.78
C PRO A 118 -8.12 12.45 23.94
N LYS A 119 -8.98 12.27 22.93
CA LYS A 119 -8.81 11.20 21.94
C LYS A 119 -7.42 11.29 21.28
N PRO A 120 -6.76 10.14 21.01
CA PRO A 120 -5.50 10.15 20.28
C PRO A 120 -5.69 10.71 18.87
N ARG A 121 -4.79 11.58 18.44
CA ARG A 121 -4.68 11.99 17.03
C ARG A 121 -3.92 10.91 16.29
N VAL A 122 -4.61 10.15 15.45
CA VAL A 122 -4.06 9.00 14.73
C VAL A 122 -3.97 9.30 13.24
N GLY A 123 -2.85 8.96 12.62
CA GLY A 123 -2.70 8.94 11.18
C GLY A 123 -2.53 7.52 10.65
N LEU A 124 -2.75 7.35 9.35
CA LEU A 124 -2.50 6.09 8.63
C LEU A 124 -1.59 6.34 7.43
N LEU A 125 -0.53 5.56 7.31
CA LEU A 125 0.38 5.59 6.17
C LEU A 125 0.48 4.21 5.53
N ASP A 126 0.20 4.14 4.23
CA ASP A 126 0.37 2.94 3.41
C ASP A 126 1.67 3.01 2.61
N LEU A 127 2.57 2.06 2.88
CA LEU A 127 3.81 1.85 2.14
C LEU A 127 3.74 0.61 1.23
N ASP A 128 2.58 -0.02 1.05
CA ASP A 128 2.42 -1.21 0.21
C ASP A 128 2.35 -0.85 -1.28
N ILE A 129 3.51 -0.75 -1.91
CA ILE A 129 3.66 -0.25 -3.29
C ILE A 129 3.08 -1.22 -4.32
N PHE A 130 3.09 -2.53 -4.03
CA PHE A 130 2.71 -3.57 -4.98
C PHE A 130 1.22 -3.93 -4.91
N GLY A 131 0.51 -3.41 -3.92
CA GLY A 131 -0.92 -3.67 -3.74
C GLY A 131 -1.54 -2.69 -2.73
N PRO A 132 -1.49 -1.37 -3.00
CA PRO A 132 -1.98 -0.37 -2.06
C PRO A 132 -3.48 -0.57 -1.85
N SER A 133 -3.85 -1.08 -0.68
CA SER A 133 -5.23 -1.44 -0.36
C SER A 133 -5.94 -0.34 0.43
N ILE A 134 -5.18 0.57 1.05
CA ILE A 134 -5.71 1.60 1.93
C ILE A 134 -6.63 2.61 1.21
N PRO A 135 -6.35 3.06 -0.04
CA PRO A 135 -7.28 3.92 -0.77
C PRO A 135 -8.69 3.30 -0.88
N LYS A 136 -8.78 2.00 -1.20
CA LYS A 136 -10.05 1.26 -1.24
C LYS A 136 -10.71 1.20 0.13
N LEU A 137 -9.98 0.68 1.12
CA LEU A 137 -10.49 0.40 2.46
C LEU A 137 -10.97 1.66 3.19
N MET A 138 -10.42 2.82 2.86
CA MET A 138 -10.80 4.11 3.46
C MET A 138 -11.83 4.89 2.62
N GLY A 139 -12.22 4.39 1.44
CA GLY A 139 -13.15 5.10 0.55
C GLY A 139 -12.53 6.34 -0.12
N LEU A 140 -11.23 6.28 -0.41
CA LEU A 140 -10.42 7.34 -1.02
C LEU A 140 -9.99 7.00 -2.47
N GLU A 141 -10.57 5.97 -3.07
CA GLU A 141 -10.38 5.72 -4.51
C GLU A 141 -10.87 6.90 -5.34
N GLY A 142 -10.07 7.31 -6.32
CA GLY A 142 -10.41 8.46 -7.17
C GLY A 142 -10.36 9.81 -6.45
N ALA A 143 -9.89 9.88 -5.19
CA ALA A 143 -9.71 11.15 -4.48
C ALA A 143 -8.64 12.06 -5.10
N GLY A 144 -7.82 11.53 -6.01
CA GLY A 144 -6.78 12.24 -6.73
C GLY A 144 -5.45 12.27 -5.99
N GLU A 145 -4.51 13.04 -6.53
CA GLU A 145 -3.18 13.22 -5.96
C GLU A 145 -3.24 14.18 -4.74
N PRO A 146 -2.41 13.97 -3.72
CA PRO A 146 -2.33 14.86 -2.57
C PRO A 146 -1.85 16.26 -2.98
N MET A 147 -2.47 17.29 -2.42
CA MET A 147 -2.03 18.67 -2.59
C MET A 147 -0.69 18.90 -1.89
N LEU A 148 0.07 19.88 -2.36
CA LEU A 148 1.31 20.33 -1.72
C LEU A 148 1.04 21.54 -0.82
N THR A 149 1.70 21.57 0.33
CA THR A 149 1.82 22.78 1.15
C THR A 149 2.78 23.78 0.50
N ASP A 150 2.79 25.03 1.00
CA ASP A 150 3.76 26.05 0.55
C ASP A 150 5.22 25.60 0.71
N ASP A 151 5.50 24.80 1.75
CA ASP A 151 6.80 24.16 1.99
C ASP A 151 7.09 22.93 1.11
N ASN A 152 6.30 22.70 0.06
CA ASN A 152 6.43 21.57 -0.87
C ASN A 152 6.32 20.18 -0.19
N ARG A 153 5.51 20.07 0.87
CA ARG A 153 5.21 18.82 1.58
C ARG A 153 3.84 18.30 1.15
N LEU A 154 3.68 16.98 1.12
CA LEU A 154 2.42 16.32 0.78
C LEU A 154 1.40 16.53 1.91
N THR A 155 0.23 17.05 1.57
CA THR A 155 -0.89 17.16 2.50
C THR A 155 -1.65 15.84 2.52
N PRO A 156 -1.78 15.17 3.69
CA PRO A 156 -2.52 13.91 3.78
C PRO A 156 -4.00 14.09 3.42
N LEU A 157 -4.56 13.13 2.69
CA LEU A 157 -6.01 13.05 2.49
C LEU A 157 -6.71 12.71 3.81
N ARG A 158 -8.03 12.92 3.89
CA ARG A 158 -8.80 12.64 5.11
C ARG A 158 -9.95 11.69 4.83
N ALA A 159 -10.07 10.66 5.65
CA ALA A 159 -11.22 9.75 5.66
C ALA A 159 -11.54 9.35 7.09
N HIS A 160 -12.84 9.29 7.42
CA HIS A 160 -13.33 8.88 8.75
C HIS A 160 -12.70 9.65 9.92
N GLY A 161 -12.30 10.90 9.70
CA GLY A 161 -11.64 11.75 10.69
C GLY A 161 -10.13 11.54 10.85
N LEU A 162 -9.51 10.64 10.09
CA LEU A 162 -8.07 10.38 10.14
C LEU A 162 -7.36 10.98 8.91
N PRO A 163 -6.19 11.64 9.08
CA PRO A 163 -5.28 11.86 7.98
C PRO A 163 -4.68 10.55 7.50
N CYS A 164 -4.69 10.36 6.18
CA CYS A 164 -4.28 9.16 5.49
C CYS A 164 -3.35 9.53 4.33
N MET A 165 -2.23 8.83 4.22
CA MET A 165 -1.39 8.83 3.02
C MET A 165 -1.19 7.41 2.52
N SER A 166 -1.07 7.27 1.20
CA SER A 166 -0.79 6.00 0.57
C SER A 166 0.08 6.16 -0.66
N MET A 167 0.92 5.14 -0.89
CA MET A 167 1.58 4.98 -2.18
C MET A 167 0.58 4.98 -3.35
N GLY A 168 -0.63 4.45 -3.15
CA GLY A 168 -1.68 4.43 -4.15
C GLY A 168 -2.11 5.81 -4.63
N PHE A 169 -1.91 6.87 -3.84
CA PHE A 169 -2.19 8.25 -4.27
C PHE A 169 -1.11 8.85 -5.16
N LEU A 170 0.09 8.25 -5.17
CA LEU A 170 1.22 8.66 -6.01
C LEU A 170 1.31 7.82 -7.29
N LEU A 171 0.49 6.77 -7.41
CA LEU A 171 0.39 6.01 -8.65
C LEU A 171 -0.41 6.86 -9.65
N PRO A 172 0.12 7.10 -10.86
CA PRO A 172 -0.63 7.78 -11.88
C PRO A 172 -1.92 6.99 -12.14
N ASN A 173 -3.06 7.67 -12.08
CA ASN A 173 -4.32 7.14 -12.59
C ASN A 173 -4.16 7.02 -14.11
N THR A 174 -3.57 5.92 -14.56
CA THR A 174 -3.35 5.66 -15.98
C THR A 174 -4.72 5.65 -16.65
N ALA A 175 -4.90 6.56 -17.61
CA ALA A 175 -6.07 6.53 -18.48
C ALA A 175 -6.23 5.11 -19.04
N PRO A 176 -7.48 4.64 -19.27
CA PRO A 176 -7.74 3.31 -19.83
C PRO A 176 -6.81 3.07 -21.01
N ASP A 177 -6.19 1.89 -21.08
CA ASP A 177 -5.32 1.55 -22.19
C ASP A 177 -6.07 1.82 -23.50
N PRO A 178 -5.60 2.74 -24.37
CA PRO A 178 -6.31 3.05 -25.61
C PRO A 178 -6.40 1.83 -26.54
N SER A 179 -5.59 0.79 -26.31
CA SER A 179 -5.66 -0.52 -26.98
C SER A 179 -6.59 -1.53 -26.28
N ASN A 180 -7.03 -1.25 -25.05
CA ASN A 180 -8.02 -2.03 -24.31
C ASN A 180 -8.98 -1.11 -23.51
N PRO A 181 -10.02 -0.56 -24.16
CA PRO A 181 -10.96 0.40 -23.56
C PRO A 181 -11.80 -0.15 -22.40
N GLY A 182 -11.78 -1.47 -22.17
CA GLY A 182 -12.45 -2.13 -21.05
C GLY A 182 -11.54 -2.44 -19.86
N SER A 183 -10.26 -2.04 -19.91
CA SER A 183 -9.35 -2.15 -18.77
C SER A 183 -9.73 -1.14 -17.69
N ASP A 184 -9.82 -1.58 -16.44
CA ASP A 184 -9.89 -0.65 -15.31
C ASP A 184 -8.57 0.15 -15.29
N PRO A 185 -8.58 1.49 -15.20
CA PRO A 185 -7.39 2.29 -14.91
C PRO A 185 -6.50 1.70 -13.80
N ALA A 186 -7.12 1.04 -12.80
CA ALA A 186 -6.44 0.34 -11.71
C ALA A 186 -5.69 -0.94 -12.14
N ASP A 187 -6.03 -1.53 -13.29
CA ASP A 187 -5.44 -2.77 -13.79
C ASP A 187 -4.14 -2.54 -14.58
N THR A 188 -3.79 -1.29 -14.90
CA THR A 188 -2.57 -0.98 -15.65
C THR A 188 -1.35 -1.08 -14.72
N PRO A 189 -0.44 -2.05 -14.92
CA PRO A 189 0.68 -2.23 -14.00
C PRO A 189 1.67 -1.08 -14.15
N VAL A 190 1.77 -0.20 -13.15
CA VAL A 190 2.81 0.83 -13.14
C VAL A 190 4.15 0.17 -12.80
N VAL A 191 5.07 0.13 -13.77
CA VAL A 191 6.41 -0.46 -13.56
C VAL A 191 7.29 0.56 -12.83
N TRP A 192 7.34 0.46 -11.51
CA TRP A 192 8.26 1.26 -10.71
C TRP A 192 9.66 0.64 -10.69
N ARG A 193 10.68 1.41 -11.10
CA ARG A 193 12.08 1.00 -10.90
C ARG A 193 12.48 1.21 -9.44
N GLY A 194 13.31 0.33 -8.86
CA GLY A 194 13.64 0.34 -7.43
C GLY A 194 14.12 1.68 -6.86
N MET A 195 14.86 2.48 -7.64
CA MET A 195 15.27 3.83 -7.23
C MET A 195 14.09 4.80 -7.02
N MET A 196 13.03 4.66 -7.81
CA MET A 196 11.83 5.49 -7.70
C MET A 196 11.00 5.07 -6.47
N VAL A 197 10.89 3.76 -6.25
CA VAL A 197 10.23 3.16 -5.08
C VAL A 197 10.86 3.72 -3.80
N MET A 198 12.18 3.68 -3.68
CA MET A 198 12.88 4.21 -2.51
C MET A 198 12.70 5.71 -2.33
N LYS A 199 12.68 6.49 -3.42
CA LYS A 199 12.39 7.93 -3.35
C LYS A 199 10.98 8.21 -2.85
N ALA A 200 9.97 7.53 -3.38
CA ALA A 200 8.59 7.70 -2.93
C ALA A 200 8.40 7.27 -1.48
N VAL A 201 9.02 6.16 -1.04
CA VAL A 201 9.02 5.76 0.37
C VAL A 201 9.65 6.84 1.26
N GLN A 202 10.80 7.39 0.87
CA GLN A 202 11.42 8.48 1.63
C GLN A 202 10.51 9.71 1.70
N GLN A 203 9.87 10.07 0.59
CA GLN A 203 8.94 11.19 0.53
C GLN A 203 7.72 10.96 1.43
N LEU A 204 7.12 9.77 1.39
CA LEU A 204 5.98 9.41 2.25
C LEU A 204 6.35 9.38 3.74
N LEU A 205 7.60 9.04 4.07
CA LEU A 205 8.07 9.03 5.44
C LEU A 205 8.37 10.45 5.96
N PHE A 206 9.08 11.27 5.20
CA PHE A 206 9.65 12.52 5.71
C PHE A 206 8.99 13.80 5.18
N ASP A 207 8.37 13.74 4.00
CA ASP A 207 7.85 14.90 3.28
C ASP A 207 6.31 14.97 3.30
N VAL A 208 5.66 14.34 4.28
CA VAL A 208 4.22 14.48 4.55
C VAL A 208 3.99 15.46 5.71
N ASP A 209 3.13 16.45 5.50
CA ASP A 209 2.71 17.34 6.58
C ASP A 209 1.53 16.77 7.37
N TRP A 210 1.84 15.91 8.33
CA TRP A 210 0.84 15.32 9.23
C TRP A 210 0.07 16.35 10.06
N ARG A 211 0.61 17.57 10.28
CA ARG A 211 -0.06 18.62 11.04
C ARG A 211 -1.20 19.27 10.26
N ALA A 212 -1.10 19.38 8.94
CA ALA A 212 -2.24 19.77 8.10
C ALA A 212 -3.42 18.82 8.28
N GLY A 213 -3.13 17.54 8.53
CA GLY A 213 -4.08 16.47 8.86
C GLY A 213 -4.78 16.57 10.21
N THR A 214 -4.37 17.49 11.08
CA THR A 214 -4.88 17.61 12.47
C THR A 214 -5.22 19.04 12.88
N GLY A 215 -5.16 20.00 11.96
CA GLY A 215 -5.37 21.43 12.28
C GLY A 215 -4.18 22.08 12.99
N GLY A 216 -2.95 21.65 12.65
CA GLY A 216 -1.69 22.25 13.13
C GLY A 216 -1.00 21.49 14.26
N SER A 217 -1.51 20.32 14.65
CA SER A 217 -1.04 19.56 15.81
C SER A 217 -0.26 18.30 15.46
N ASP A 218 0.68 17.88 16.30
CA ASP A 218 1.36 16.59 16.11
C ASP A 218 0.41 15.42 16.27
N LEU A 219 0.55 14.40 15.43
CA LEU A 219 -0.07 13.10 15.64
C LEU A 219 0.48 12.48 16.92
N ASP A 220 -0.41 11.89 17.70
CA ASP A 220 -0.01 11.08 18.85
C ASP A 220 0.52 9.71 18.39
N VAL A 221 -0.08 9.13 17.33
CA VAL A 221 0.36 7.88 16.72
C VAL A 221 0.20 7.92 15.20
N LEU A 222 1.20 7.42 14.47
CA LEU A 222 1.08 7.06 13.07
C LEU A 222 1.11 5.53 12.94
N VAL A 223 0.07 4.95 12.35
CA VAL A 223 0.04 3.53 11.97
C VAL A 223 0.58 3.41 10.55
N ILE A 224 1.62 2.58 10.36
CA ILE A 224 2.25 2.34 9.06
C ILE A 224 1.93 0.92 8.60
N ASP A 225 1.28 0.78 7.45
CA ASP A 225 1.10 -0.49 6.74
C ASP A 225 2.29 -0.74 5.82
N THR A 226 3.02 -1.84 6.04
CA THR A 226 4.20 -2.19 5.22
C THR A 226 3.83 -3.13 4.08
N PRO A 227 4.61 -3.24 3.00
CA PRO A 227 4.48 -4.38 2.08
C PRO A 227 4.61 -5.72 2.81
N PRO A 228 4.07 -6.82 2.24
CA PRO A 228 4.27 -8.15 2.79
C PRO A 228 5.73 -8.60 2.70
N GLY A 229 6.16 -9.39 3.68
CA GLY A 229 7.48 -10.00 3.73
C GLY A 229 8.59 -9.06 4.23
N THR A 230 9.82 -9.40 3.88
CA THR A 230 11.04 -8.73 4.37
C THR A 230 11.75 -7.95 3.26
N GLY A 231 10.99 -7.34 2.36
CA GLY A 231 11.53 -6.61 1.20
C GLY A 231 12.19 -5.28 1.55
N ASP A 232 12.74 -4.61 0.54
CA ASP A 232 13.56 -3.40 0.68
C ASP A 232 12.83 -2.23 1.37
N VAL A 233 11.52 -2.10 1.19
CA VAL A 233 10.71 -1.06 1.83
C VAL A 233 10.70 -1.24 3.36
N THR A 234 10.45 -2.46 3.83
CA THR A 234 10.44 -2.81 5.26
C THR A 234 11.82 -2.65 5.88
N LEU A 235 12.88 -3.05 5.16
CA LEU A 235 14.27 -2.83 5.57
C LEU A 235 14.59 -1.33 5.67
N SER A 236 14.21 -0.55 4.65
CA SER A 236 14.44 0.89 4.61
C SER A 236 13.71 1.61 5.73
N LEU A 237 12.43 1.26 5.99
CA LEU A 237 11.66 1.77 7.12
C LEU A 237 12.42 1.53 8.44
N GLY A 238 12.87 0.30 8.68
CA GLY A 238 13.58 -0.05 9.91
C GLY A 238 14.97 0.57 10.06
N GLN A 239 15.61 0.97 8.96
CA GLN A 239 16.90 1.66 8.94
C GLN A 239 16.77 3.18 9.05
N LEU A 240 15.70 3.76 8.53
CA LEU A 240 15.51 5.21 8.44
C LEU A 240 14.69 5.79 9.59
N VAL A 241 13.77 5.00 10.16
CA VAL A 241 12.75 5.50 11.09
C VAL A 241 12.90 4.90 12.49
N GLU A 242 12.78 5.73 13.52
CA GLU A 242 12.59 5.29 14.89
C GLU A 242 11.15 4.79 15.09
N VAL A 243 10.98 3.47 15.10
CA VAL A 243 9.70 2.79 15.32
C VAL A 243 9.53 2.47 16.81
N ASP A 244 8.39 2.85 17.40
CA ASP A 244 8.10 2.61 18.83
C ASP A 244 7.53 1.21 19.09
N GLY A 245 6.86 0.63 18.09
CA GLY A 245 6.29 -0.70 18.21
C GLY A 245 5.85 -1.28 16.87
N SER A 246 5.66 -2.60 16.85
CA SER A 246 5.11 -3.29 15.69
C SER A 246 4.11 -4.37 16.08
N VAL A 247 3.10 -4.53 15.24
CA VAL A 247 2.08 -5.58 15.29
C VAL A 247 2.29 -6.51 14.10
N ILE A 248 2.48 -7.80 14.37
CA ILE A 248 2.71 -8.81 13.34
C ILE A 248 1.38 -9.52 13.01
N VAL A 249 0.93 -9.47 11.76
CA VAL A 249 -0.30 -10.10 11.31
C VAL A 249 0.00 -11.45 10.67
N SER A 250 -0.73 -12.48 11.10
CA SER A 250 -0.66 -13.82 10.55
C SER A 250 -2.04 -14.46 10.47
N THR A 251 -2.09 -15.66 9.91
CA THR A 251 -3.29 -16.51 9.81
C THR A 251 -2.96 -17.92 10.30
N PRO A 252 -3.95 -18.79 10.61
CA PRO A 252 -3.69 -20.09 11.22
C PRO A 252 -2.83 -21.04 10.37
N GLN A 253 -2.75 -20.84 9.05
CA GLN A 253 -2.05 -21.73 8.14
C GLN A 253 -0.53 -21.73 8.40
N SER A 254 0.06 -22.93 8.45
CA SER A 254 1.49 -23.13 8.70
C SER A 254 2.41 -22.33 7.76
N VAL A 255 2.01 -22.14 6.51
CA VAL A 255 2.77 -21.36 5.52
C VAL A 255 2.90 -19.89 5.95
N ALA A 256 1.82 -19.28 6.46
CA ALA A 256 1.85 -17.91 6.97
C ALA A 256 2.72 -17.80 8.24
N LEU A 257 2.71 -18.83 9.10
CA LEU A 257 3.53 -18.88 10.31
C LEU A 257 5.04 -19.01 10.02
N ILE A 258 5.43 -19.74 8.98
CA ILE A 258 6.84 -19.81 8.54
C ILE A 258 7.34 -18.42 8.13
N ASP A 259 6.56 -17.69 7.34
CA ASP A 259 6.95 -16.35 6.91
C ASP A 259 6.89 -15.34 8.06
N THR A 260 5.99 -15.54 9.03
CA THR A 260 5.93 -14.77 10.28
C THR A 260 7.25 -14.86 11.07
N ARG A 261 7.84 -16.07 11.18
CA ARG A 261 9.15 -16.27 11.84
C ARG A 261 10.25 -15.46 11.19
N LYS A 262 10.28 -15.41 9.85
CA LYS A 262 11.26 -14.60 9.10
C LYS A 262 11.07 -13.11 9.34
N GLY A 263 9.81 -12.63 9.31
CA GLY A 263 9.47 -11.23 9.60
C GLY A 263 9.94 -10.79 10.99
N VAL A 264 9.65 -11.60 12.01
CA VAL A 264 10.06 -11.35 13.41
C VAL A 264 11.58 -11.31 13.55
N ALA A 265 12.29 -12.24 12.90
CA ALA A 265 13.75 -12.24 12.90
C ALA A 265 14.33 -10.96 12.26
N THR A 266 13.73 -10.48 11.17
CA THR A 266 14.12 -9.23 10.52
C THR A 266 13.89 -8.01 11.42
N PHE A 267 12.72 -7.91 12.07
CA PHE A 267 12.40 -6.80 12.97
C PHE A 267 13.35 -6.75 14.17
N ARG A 268 13.67 -7.92 14.75
CA ARG A 268 14.68 -8.04 15.82
C ARG A 268 16.07 -7.58 15.35
N LYS A 269 16.51 -7.99 14.17
CA LYS A 269 17.80 -7.55 13.59
C LYS A 269 17.85 -6.04 13.36
N LEU A 270 16.72 -5.44 12.98
CA LEU A 270 16.59 -4.01 12.81
C LEU A 270 16.38 -3.27 14.14
N GLY A 271 16.26 -3.95 15.27
CA GLY A 271 15.98 -3.34 16.57
C GLY A 271 14.63 -2.64 16.62
N ILE A 272 13.62 -3.18 15.93
CA ILE A 272 12.24 -2.71 15.99
C ILE A 272 11.51 -3.44 17.14
N PRO A 273 10.93 -2.73 18.12
CA PRO A 273 10.16 -3.35 19.19
C PRO A 273 8.92 -4.05 18.66
N ILE A 274 8.67 -5.29 19.10
CA ILE A 274 7.49 -6.08 18.69
C ILE A 274 6.53 -6.16 19.88
N TYR A 275 5.33 -5.60 19.73
CA TYR A 275 4.31 -5.64 20.77
C TYR A 275 3.60 -6.99 20.84
N GLY A 276 3.51 -7.67 19.72
CA GLY A 276 2.91 -8.99 19.65
C GLY A 276 2.39 -9.31 18.26
N ALA A 277 1.56 -10.35 18.20
CA ALA A 277 0.99 -10.86 16.96
C ALA A 277 -0.54 -10.90 16.99
N VAL A 278 -1.15 -10.67 15.83
CA VAL A 278 -2.59 -10.79 15.60
C VAL A 278 -2.84 -12.00 14.72
N LEU A 279 -3.73 -12.88 15.17
CA LEU A 279 -4.24 -13.97 14.37
C LEU A 279 -5.49 -13.50 13.63
N ASN A 280 -5.33 -13.11 12.38
CA ASN A 280 -6.44 -12.76 11.52
C ASN A 280 -7.10 -14.01 10.93
N MET A 281 -8.36 -13.89 10.52
CA MET A 281 -9.14 -14.99 9.95
C MET A 281 -9.11 -16.25 10.84
N SER A 282 -9.20 -16.06 12.16
CA SER A 282 -8.89 -17.10 13.15
C SER A 282 -9.94 -18.21 13.22
N TYR A 283 -11.21 -17.83 13.17
CA TYR A 283 -12.35 -18.74 13.24
C TYR A 283 -13.57 -18.07 12.59
N PHE A 284 -14.59 -18.85 12.29
CA PHE A 284 -15.89 -18.39 11.86
C PHE A 284 -16.90 -18.66 12.98
N HIS A 285 -17.72 -17.67 13.33
CA HIS A 285 -18.86 -17.85 14.23
C HIS A 285 -20.09 -18.20 13.39
N VAL A 286 -20.77 -19.31 13.72
CA VAL A 286 -21.96 -19.72 12.97
C VAL A 286 -23.16 -18.92 13.48
N PRO A 287 -23.87 -18.17 12.60
CA PRO A 287 -25.03 -17.43 13.03
C PRO A 287 -26.07 -18.33 13.69
N GLY A 288 -26.56 -17.93 14.87
CA GLY A 288 -27.56 -18.68 15.64
C GLY A 288 -27.01 -19.74 16.60
N THR A 289 -25.69 -19.91 16.71
CA THR A 289 -25.04 -20.77 17.73
C THR A 289 -24.52 -19.94 18.90
N ALA A 290 -24.06 -20.60 19.97
CA ALA A 290 -23.46 -19.90 21.10
C ALA A 290 -22.19 -19.16 20.67
N GLU A 291 -21.82 -18.05 21.33
CA GLU A 291 -20.60 -17.28 21.01
C GLU A 291 -19.31 -18.10 21.21
N THR A 292 -19.37 -19.17 22.01
CA THR A 292 -18.28 -20.11 22.24
C THR A 292 -18.08 -21.09 21.08
N ASP A 293 -19.07 -21.24 20.20
CA ASP A 293 -19.04 -22.19 19.09
C ASP A 293 -18.25 -21.60 17.92
N ARG A 294 -16.93 -21.82 17.99
CA ARG A 294 -15.96 -21.33 17.00
C ARG A 294 -15.61 -22.42 16.01
N HIS A 295 -15.82 -22.14 14.72
CA HIS A 295 -15.47 -23.04 13.64
C HIS A 295 -14.13 -22.63 13.02
N TYR A 296 -13.11 -23.47 13.17
CA TYR A 296 -11.76 -23.19 12.71
C TYR A 296 -11.54 -23.61 11.25
N LEU A 297 -11.98 -22.78 10.30
CA LEU A 297 -11.91 -23.08 8.86
C LEU A 297 -10.49 -23.41 8.36
N PHE A 298 -9.47 -22.80 8.95
CA PHE A 298 -8.06 -22.97 8.57
C PHE A 298 -7.24 -23.75 9.60
N GLY A 299 -7.91 -24.46 10.50
CA GLY A 299 -7.30 -25.17 11.62
C GLY A 299 -7.24 -24.34 12.91
N PRO A 300 -7.03 -25.01 14.05
CA PRO A 300 -7.07 -24.40 15.37
C PRO A 300 -5.92 -23.38 15.57
N PRO A 301 -6.05 -22.45 16.53
CA PRO A 301 -5.05 -21.41 16.79
C PRO A 301 -3.76 -21.95 17.44
N THR A 302 -3.72 -23.24 17.82
CA THR A 302 -2.63 -23.85 18.58
C THR A 302 -1.26 -23.71 17.90
N ALA A 303 -1.20 -23.79 16.56
CA ALA A 303 0.03 -23.60 15.81
C ALA A 303 0.54 -22.16 15.88
N PHE A 304 -0.37 -21.18 15.86
CA PHE A 304 -0.07 -19.77 16.04
C PHE A 304 0.38 -19.49 17.48
N GLU A 305 -0.34 -20.01 18.48
CA GLU A 305 0.00 -19.87 19.90
C GLU A 305 1.39 -20.47 20.19
N SER A 306 1.66 -21.67 19.69
CA SER A 306 2.98 -22.31 19.78
C SER A 306 4.07 -21.49 19.11
N THR A 307 3.74 -20.84 17.99
CA THR A 307 4.67 -19.93 17.30
C THR A 307 4.92 -18.66 18.11
N CYS A 308 3.91 -18.10 18.76
CA CYS A 308 4.06 -16.95 19.64
C CYS A 308 4.95 -17.28 20.84
N VAL A 309 4.73 -18.42 21.50
CA VAL A 309 5.59 -18.90 22.60
C VAL A 309 7.04 -19.10 22.13
N ALA A 310 7.24 -19.82 21.03
CA ALA A 310 8.59 -20.09 20.49
C ALA A 310 9.33 -18.82 20.06
N LEU A 311 8.60 -17.77 19.72
CA LEU A 311 9.16 -16.49 19.31
C LEU A 311 9.13 -15.45 20.43
N ASP A 312 8.66 -15.75 21.64
CA ASP A 312 8.47 -14.77 22.72
C ASP A 312 7.64 -13.55 22.25
N LEU A 313 6.43 -13.84 21.75
CA LEU A 313 5.46 -12.84 21.29
C LEU A 313 4.16 -12.99 22.07
N GLU A 314 3.50 -11.87 22.36
CA GLU A 314 2.16 -11.87 22.92
C GLU A 314 1.08 -12.02 21.83
N PRO A 315 0.11 -12.95 21.98
CA PRO A 315 -1.12 -12.94 21.19
C PRO A 315 -1.99 -11.73 21.54
N LEU A 316 -2.02 -10.72 20.67
CA LEU A 316 -2.74 -9.48 20.93
C LEU A 316 -4.24 -9.63 20.71
N ALA A 317 -4.64 -10.27 19.61
CA ALA A 317 -6.04 -10.48 19.25
C ALA A 317 -6.19 -11.68 18.31
N GLN A 318 -7.37 -12.28 18.33
CA GLN A 318 -7.85 -13.23 17.32
C GLN A 318 -9.05 -12.59 16.62
N VAL A 319 -8.91 -12.31 15.33
CA VAL A 319 -9.96 -11.64 14.55
C VAL A 319 -10.74 -12.71 13.76
N PRO A 320 -12.05 -12.87 14.01
CA PRO A 320 -12.87 -13.83 13.29
C PRO A 320 -13.04 -13.47 11.81
N ILE A 321 -13.44 -14.46 11.03
CA ILE A 321 -13.92 -14.28 9.66
C ILE A 321 -15.36 -13.82 9.74
N GLU A 322 -15.61 -12.59 9.33
CA GLU A 322 -16.94 -12.00 9.22
C GLU A 322 -17.13 -11.38 7.84
N SER A 323 -18.30 -11.62 7.24
CA SER A 323 -18.67 -11.02 5.95
C SER A 323 -18.61 -9.49 5.99
N ASP A 324 -18.94 -8.91 7.14
CA ASP A 324 -18.95 -7.47 7.33
C ASP A 324 -17.55 -6.87 7.19
N VAL A 325 -16.48 -7.58 7.57
CA VAL A 325 -15.09 -7.09 7.36
C VAL A 325 -14.81 -6.87 5.87
N SER A 326 -15.20 -7.82 5.03
CA SER A 326 -15.01 -7.72 3.58
C SER A 326 -15.94 -6.68 2.97
N THR A 327 -17.26 -6.86 3.14
CA THR A 327 -18.27 -6.01 2.50
C THR A 327 -18.15 -4.54 2.87
N GLN A 328 -17.76 -4.24 4.11
CA GLN A 328 -17.56 -2.88 4.57
C GLN A 328 -16.21 -2.31 4.15
N GLY A 329 -15.16 -3.15 4.08
CA GLY A 329 -13.88 -2.78 3.48
C GLY A 329 -14.03 -2.37 2.01
N ASP A 330 -14.78 -3.16 1.22
CA ASP A 330 -15.03 -2.88 -0.19
C ASP A 330 -15.86 -1.60 -0.41
N ARG A 331 -16.68 -1.23 0.58
CA ARG A 331 -17.44 0.03 0.60
C ARG A 331 -16.65 1.22 1.14
N GLY A 332 -15.39 1.02 1.53
CA GLY A 332 -14.57 2.08 2.13
C GLY A 332 -15.04 2.53 3.50
N THR A 333 -15.79 1.71 4.24
CA THR A 333 -16.37 2.04 5.56
C THR A 333 -16.02 0.98 6.60
N PRO A 334 -14.76 0.93 7.10
CA PRO A 334 -14.22 -0.20 7.89
C PRO A 334 -15.11 -0.65 9.06
N VAL A 335 -15.07 -1.96 9.38
CA VAL A 335 -16.02 -2.62 10.30
C VAL A 335 -16.07 -1.98 11.70
N VAL A 336 -14.95 -1.41 12.17
CA VAL A 336 -14.89 -0.71 13.47
C VAL A 336 -15.80 0.52 13.54
N LEU A 337 -16.19 1.11 12.41
CA LEU A 337 -17.09 2.27 12.36
C LEU A 337 -18.56 1.92 12.54
N ARG A 338 -18.94 0.66 12.23
CA ARG A 338 -20.35 0.25 12.25
C ARG A 338 -20.87 -0.09 13.65
N GLY A 339 -19.96 -0.31 14.61
CA GLY A 339 -20.29 -0.89 15.91
C GLY A 339 -20.62 -2.38 15.76
N GLY A 340 -19.82 -3.25 16.38
CA GLY A 340 -20.09 -4.70 16.36
C GLY A 340 -21.28 -5.06 17.24
N GLN A 341 -22.13 -5.97 16.76
CA GLN A 341 -23.15 -6.64 17.57
C GLN A 341 -22.48 -7.83 18.26
N GLY A 342 -21.98 -7.62 19.48
CA GLY A 342 -21.49 -8.69 20.37
C GLY A 342 -19.97 -8.73 20.62
N PRO A 343 -19.54 -9.30 21.77
CA PRO A 343 -18.15 -9.38 22.20
C PRO A 343 -17.27 -10.27 21.31
N ALA A 344 -17.85 -11.23 20.60
CA ALA A 344 -17.13 -12.11 19.67
C ALA A 344 -16.88 -11.48 18.29
N SER A 345 -17.31 -10.23 18.05
CA SER A 345 -17.25 -9.61 16.73
C SER A 345 -15.84 -9.18 16.31
N ALA A 346 -15.57 -9.09 15.00
CA ALA A 346 -14.31 -8.55 14.47
C ALA A 346 -14.07 -7.10 14.93
N SER A 347 -15.13 -6.29 14.98
CA SER A 347 -15.08 -4.92 15.52
C SER A 347 -14.60 -4.90 16.98
N ALA A 348 -15.16 -5.77 17.84
CA ALA A 348 -14.72 -5.89 19.23
C ALA A 348 -13.26 -6.34 19.35
N ALA A 349 -12.83 -7.30 18.52
CA ALA A 349 -11.43 -7.75 18.48
C ALA A 349 -10.46 -6.61 18.10
N PHE A 350 -10.84 -5.73 17.17
CA PHE A 350 -10.03 -4.56 16.81
C PHE A 350 -9.98 -3.49 17.91
N HIS A 351 -11.09 -3.26 18.63
CA HIS A 351 -11.08 -2.38 19.81
C HIS A 351 -10.17 -2.90 20.91
N GLN A 352 -10.25 -4.20 21.23
CA GLN A 352 -9.35 -4.84 22.19
C GLN A 352 -7.87 -4.75 21.75
N LEU A 353 -7.60 -4.96 20.46
CA LEU A 353 -6.26 -4.79 19.90
C LEU A 353 -5.76 -3.35 20.11
N ALA A 354 -6.58 -2.35 19.82
CA ALA A 354 -6.23 -0.96 19.98
C ALA A 354 -5.94 -0.58 21.43
N GLU A 355 -6.71 -1.08 22.40
CA GLU A 355 -6.46 -0.87 23.83
C GLU A 355 -5.11 -1.43 24.26
N LYS A 356 -4.79 -2.67 23.87
CA LYS A 356 -3.49 -3.31 24.18
C LYS A 356 -2.32 -2.58 23.52
N VAL A 357 -2.48 -2.13 22.28
CA VAL A 357 -1.44 -1.36 21.57
C VAL A 357 -1.26 0.01 22.21
N TRP A 358 -2.36 0.70 22.54
CA TRP A 358 -2.32 2.01 23.19
C TRP A 358 -1.66 1.95 24.56
N ALA A 359 -1.96 0.93 25.37
CA ALA A 359 -1.36 0.74 26.68
C ALA A 359 0.17 0.59 26.63
N ARG A 360 0.72 -0.01 25.56
CA ARG A 360 2.18 -0.12 25.36
C ARG A 360 2.84 1.15 24.84
N LEU A 361 2.05 2.07 24.28
CA LEU A 361 2.55 3.33 23.73
C LEU A 361 2.68 4.44 24.77
N GLN A 362 1.97 4.31 25.90
CA GLN A 362 2.07 5.20 27.06
C GLN A 362 3.32 4.89 27.86
#